data_AF-A0A2T1KHH1-F1
#
_entry.id   AF-A0A2T1KHH1-F1
#
_cell.length_a   1.000
_cell.length_b   1.000
_cell.length_c   1.000
_cell.angle_alpha   90.00
_cell.angle_beta   90.00
_cell.angle_gamma   90.00
#
_symmetry.space_group_name_H-M   'P 1'
#
loop_
_entity.id
_entity.type
_entity.pdbx_description
1 polymer ?
#
loop_
_entity_poly.entity_id
_entity_poly.type
_entity_poly.pdbx_seq_one_letter_code
_entity_poly.pdbx_strand_id
1 'polypeptide(L)'
;MLVSPQERLEKQKAAIQKEIEAQKAEAKFLAEEEQFYRSHSKSELMEMWESRGDLNLTDGELAILRKVVREAMGITPAPTISLKVCGDCGMVGSNCSCRRV
;
A
#
# COMPACT_ATOMS: atom_id res chain seq x y z
N MET A 1 13.42 40.62 4.41
CA MET A 1 14.60 39.74 4.46
C MET A 1 14.41 38.64 3.44
N LEU A 2 15.25 38.58 2.41
CA LEU A 2 15.20 37.52 1.39
C LEU A 2 15.99 36.32 1.91
N VAL A 3 15.29 35.21 2.20
CA VAL A 3 15.91 33.94 2.64
C VAL A 3 16.91 33.50 1.57
N SER A 4 18.16 33.27 1.96
CA SER A 4 19.22 32.95 1.03
C SER A 4 18.94 31.61 0.32
N PRO A 5 19.42 31.41 -0.92
CA PRO A 5 19.26 30.13 -1.61
C PRO A 5 19.80 28.93 -0.81
N GLN A 6 20.83 29.14 0.01
CA GLN A 6 21.41 28.13 0.89
C GLN A 6 20.46 27.78 2.06
N GLU A 7 19.86 28.79 2.71
CA GLU A 7 18.88 28.58 3.78
C GLU A 7 17.61 27.87 3.28
N ARG A 8 17.20 28.09 2.03
CA ARG A 8 16.08 27.36 1.40
C ARG A 8 16.43 25.89 1.18
N LEU A 9 17.64 25.61 0.71
CA LEU A 9 18.12 24.24 0.47
C LEU A 9 18.23 23.44 1.77
N GLU A 10 18.74 24.06 2.84
CA GLU A 10 18.83 23.42 4.15
C GLU A 10 17.45 23.10 4.73
N LYS A 11 16.47 24.00 4.60
CA LYS A 11 15.09 23.74 5.02
C LYS A 11 14.44 22.60 4.21
N GLN A 12 14.68 22.53 2.91
CA GLN A 12 14.19 21.43 2.08
C GLN A 12 14.82 20.09 2.48
N LYS A 13 16.15 20.05 2.69
CA LYS A 13 16.83 18.84 3.16
C LYS A 13 16.31 18.37 4.51
N ALA A 14 16.09 19.29 5.45
CA ALA A 14 15.53 18.97 6.75
C ALA A 14 14.07 18.45 6.66
N ALA A 15 13.26 18.99 5.76
CA ALA A 15 11.90 18.49 5.52
C ALA A 15 11.91 17.07 4.93
N ILE A 16 12.74 16.82 3.91
CA ILE A 16 12.92 15.50 3.30
C ILE A 16 13.42 14.49 4.33
N GLN A 17 14.41 14.88 5.15
CA GLN A 17 14.97 14.00 6.19
C GLN A 17 13.89 13.61 7.23
N LYS A 18 13.06 14.56 7.65
CA LYS A 18 11.93 14.28 8.56
C LYS A 18 10.91 13.35 7.94
N GLU A 19 10.61 13.52 6.66
CA GLU A 19 9.68 12.65 5.94
C GLU A 19 10.24 11.22 5.83
N ILE A 20 11.53 11.07 5.54
CA ILE A 20 12.21 9.76 5.52
C ILE A 20 12.18 9.10 6.90
N GLU A 21 12.40 9.86 7.97
CA GLU A 21 12.35 9.34 9.35
C GLU A 21 10.94 8.91 9.74
N ALA A 22 9.92 9.69 9.37
CA ALA A 22 8.52 9.33 9.58
C ALA A 22 8.16 8.04 8.82
N GLN A 23 8.54 7.94 7.54
CA GLN A 23 8.31 6.73 6.74
C GLN A 23 9.03 5.50 7.32
N LYS A 24 10.25 5.66 7.85
CA LYS A 24 10.97 4.57 8.52
C LYS A 24 10.28 4.13 9.80
N ALA A 25 9.79 5.08 10.61
CA ALA A 25 9.05 4.77 11.82
C ALA A 25 7.75 4.02 11.50
N GLU A 26 7.00 4.49 10.49
CA GLU A 26 5.79 3.83 10.00
C GLU A 26 6.08 2.43 9.47
N ALA A 27 7.11 2.26 8.64
CA ALA A 27 7.51 0.96 8.12
C ALA A 27 7.90 -0.03 9.24
N LYS A 28 8.54 0.46 10.30
CA LYS A 28 8.89 -0.36 11.46
C LYS A 28 7.64 -0.79 12.23
N PHE A 29 6.72 0.14 12.50
CA PHE A 29 5.45 -0.16 13.16
C PHE A 29 4.64 -1.20 12.37
N LEU A 30 4.51 -1.01 11.05
CA LEU A 30 3.83 -1.95 10.17
C LEU A 30 4.50 -3.34 10.15
N ALA A 31 5.82 -3.42 10.26
CA ALA A 31 6.52 -4.69 10.35
C ALA A 31 6.24 -5.43 11.67
N GLU A 32 6.13 -4.69 12.79
CA GLU A 32 5.76 -5.25 14.09
C GLU A 32 4.31 -5.76 14.07
N GLU A 33 3.38 -5.01 13.47
CA GLU A 33 2.00 -5.42 13.23
C GLU A 33 1.91 -6.69 12.35
N GLU A 34 2.70 -6.77 11.28
CA GLU A 34 2.72 -7.99 10.45
C GLU A 34 3.16 -9.22 11.26
N GLN A 35 4.15 -9.09 12.14
CA GLN A 35 4.56 -10.18 13.03
C GLN A 35 3.47 -10.53 14.04
N PHE A 36 2.77 -9.52 14.58
CA PHE A 36 1.63 -9.72 15.47
C PHE A 36 0.56 -10.58 14.79
N TYR A 37 0.06 -10.19 13.62
CA TYR A 37 -0.95 -10.97 12.90
C TYR A 37 -0.45 -12.39 12.54
N ARG A 38 0.82 -12.53 12.12
CA ARG A 38 1.38 -13.86 11.78
C ARG A 38 1.50 -14.82 12.96
N SER A 39 1.53 -14.30 14.19
CA SER A 39 1.59 -15.14 15.39
C SER A 39 0.22 -15.71 15.80
N HIS A 40 -0.88 -15.19 15.24
CA HIS A 40 -2.23 -15.65 15.51
C HIS A 40 -2.58 -16.91 14.73
N SER A 41 -3.48 -17.71 15.31
CA SER A 41 -4.08 -18.85 14.65
C SER A 41 -5.01 -18.42 13.50
N LYS A 42 -5.28 -19.35 12.58
CA LYS A 42 -6.19 -19.12 11.46
C LYS A 42 -7.59 -18.68 11.89
N SER A 43 -8.11 -19.22 13.00
CA SER A 43 -9.42 -18.86 13.55
C SER A 43 -9.43 -17.44 14.09
N GLU A 44 -8.41 -17.03 14.84
CA GLU A 44 -8.28 -15.68 15.39
C GLU A 44 -8.14 -14.66 14.25
N LEU A 45 -7.32 -14.97 13.23
CA LEU A 45 -7.17 -14.13 12.05
C LEU A 45 -8.49 -13.91 11.29
N MET A 46 -9.34 -14.94 11.21
CA MET A 46 -10.66 -14.82 10.60
C MET A 46 -11.61 -13.96 11.45
N GLU A 47 -11.61 -14.14 12.76
CA GLU A 47 -12.41 -13.31 13.68
C GLU A 47 -12.00 -11.83 13.61
N MET A 48 -10.70 -11.54 13.60
CA MET A 48 -10.16 -10.20 13.41
C MET A 48 -10.53 -9.63 12.03
N TRP A 49 -10.51 -10.47 10.98
CA TRP A 49 -10.93 -10.06 9.64
C TRP A 49 -12.42 -9.73 9.56
N GLU A 50 -13.27 -10.49 10.24
CA GLU A 50 -14.72 -10.27 10.28
C GLU A 50 -15.08 -9.02 11.08
N SER A 51 -14.41 -8.81 12.22
CA SER A 51 -14.58 -7.64 13.10
C SER A 51 -13.73 -6.41 12.69
N ARG A 52 -13.02 -6.46 11.56
CA ARG A 52 -12.10 -5.38 11.13
C ARG A 52 -12.72 -3.98 11.04
N GLY A 53 -14.05 -3.91 10.84
CA GLY A 53 -14.77 -2.64 10.80
C GLY A 53 -14.82 -1.92 12.15
N ASP A 54 -14.68 -2.66 13.24
CA ASP A 54 -14.72 -2.15 14.61
C ASP A 54 -13.31 -1.84 15.16
N LEU A 55 -12.26 -2.31 14.48
CA LEU A 55 -10.86 -2.22 14.93
C LEU A 55 -10.17 -0.88 14.62
N ASN A 56 -10.83 0.07 13.95
CA ASN A 56 -10.27 1.38 13.57
C ASN A 56 -8.86 1.30 12.94
N LEU A 57 -8.64 0.30 12.09
CA LEU A 57 -7.35 0.05 11.44
C LEU A 57 -7.03 1.14 10.41
N THR A 58 -5.77 1.56 10.36
CA THR A 58 -5.25 2.36 9.24
C THR A 58 -5.25 1.55 7.95
N ASP A 59 -5.15 2.23 6.80
CA ASP A 59 -5.06 1.57 5.50
C ASP A 59 -3.86 0.61 5.41
N GLY A 60 -2.74 0.96 6.06
CA GLY A 60 -1.54 0.14 6.14
C GLY A 60 -1.78 -1.15 6.93
N GLU A 61 -2.33 -1.04 8.14
CA GLU A 61 -2.67 -2.19 8.99
C GLU A 61 -3.70 -3.10 8.31
N LEU A 62 -4.74 -2.52 7.71
CA LEU A 62 -5.75 -3.26 6.97
C LEU A 62 -5.15 -4.03 5.78
N ALA A 63 -4.20 -3.44 5.07
CA ALA A 63 -3.50 -4.10 3.98
C ALA A 63 -2.68 -5.30 4.48
N ILE A 64 -2.03 -5.18 5.63
CA ILE A 64 -1.25 -6.26 6.26
C ILE A 64 -2.17 -7.37 6.76
N LEU A 65 -3.21 -7.05 7.53
CA LEU A 65 -4.18 -8.04 7.99
C LEU A 65 -4.78 -8.81 6.80
N ARG A 66 -5.17 -8.10 5.73
CA ARG A 66 -5.65 -8.73 4.48
C ARG A 66 -4.63 -9.70 3.89
N LYS A 67 -3.36 -9.30 3.82
CA LYS A 67 -2.27 -10.13 3.29
C LYS A 67 -2.09 -11.39 4.12
N VAL A 68 -1.97 -11.25 5.44
CA VAL A 68 -1.74 -12.37 6.36
C VAL A 68 -2.92 -13.33 6.37
N VAL A 69 -4.16 -12.84 6.41
CA VAL A 69 -5.37 -13.67 6.33
C VAL A 69 -5.42 -14.44 5.01
N ARG A 70 -5.12 -13.80 3.87
CA ARG A 70 -5.08 -14.49 2.57
C ARG A 70 -4.04 -15.60 2.54
N GLU A 71 -2.84 -15.33 3.04
CA GLU A 71 -1.77 -16.33 3.14
C GLU A 71 -2.19 -17.52 4.04
N ALA A 72 -2.75 -17.26 5.22
CA ALA A 72 -3.25 -18.28 6.14
C ALA A 72 -4.41 -19.11 5.56
N MET A 73 -5.20 -18.51 4.68
CA MET A 73 -6.29 -19.17 3.96
C MET A 73 -5.83 -19.88 2.67
N GLY A 74 -4.56 -19.74 2.27
CA GLY A 74 -4.05 -20.28 1.01
C GLY A 74 -4.62 -19.58 -0.23
N ILE A 75 -5.14 -18.36 -0.08
CA ILE A 75 -5.71 -17.56 -1.17
C ILE A 75 -4.57 -16.83 -1.86
N THR A 76 -4.17 -17.34 -3.03
CA THR A 76 -3.25 -16.61 -3.90
C THR A 76 -4.01 -15.52 -4.65
N PRO A 77 -3.46 -14.28 -4.73
CA PRO A 77 -4.06 -13.26 -5.57
C PRO A 77 -4.09 -13.75 -7.01
N ALA A 78 -5.24 -13.58 -7.68
CA ALA A 78 -5.32 -13.85 -9.11
C ALA A 78 -4.20 -13.08 -9.81
N PRO A 79 -3.52 -13.69 -10.80
CA PRO A 79 -2.51 -12.97 -11.58
C PRO A 79 -3.17 -11.71 -12.11
N THR A 80 -2.56 -10.55 -11.84
CA THR A 80 -3.02 -9.27 -12.41
C THR A 80 -2.99 -9.42 -13.91
N ILE A 81 -4.17 -9.63 -14.51
CA ILE A 81 -4.35 -9.53 -15.94
C ILE A 81 -4.13 -8.06 -16.23
N SER A 82 -2.94 -7.71 -16.75
CA SER A 82 -2.67 -6.38 -17.28
C SER A 82 -3.50 -6.24 -18.55
N LEU A 83 -4.77 -5.91 -18.35
CA LEU A 83 -5.69 -5.56 -19.40
C LEU A 83 -5.10 -4.34 -20.11
N LYS A 84 -4.59 -4.55 -21.34
CA LYS A 84 -4.11 -3.45 -22.17
C LYS A 84 -5.33 -2.60 -22.53
N VAL A 85 -5.42 -1.40 -21.98
CA VAL A 85 -6.47 -0.43 -22.31
C VAL A 85 -5.96 0.50 -23.39
N CYS A 86 -6.76 0.73 -24.42
CA CYS A 86 -6.46 1.70 -25.45
C CYS A 86 -6.52 3.12 -24.87
N GLY A 87 -5.43 3.87 -24.93
CA GLY A 87 -5.34 5.21 -24.33
C GLY A 87 -6.30 6.25 -24.93
N ASP A 88 -6.74 6.05 -26.18
CA ASP A 88 -7.55 7.02 -26.92
C ASP A 88 -9.06 6.80 -26.73
N CYS A 89 -9.49 5.54 -26.59
CA CYS A 89 -10.91 5.18 -26.60
C CYS A 89 -11.33 4.24 -25.45
N GLY A 90 -10.43 3.95 -24.51
CA GLY A 90 -10.74 3.20 -23.30
C GLY A 90 -11.10 1.71 -23.52
N MET A 91 -11.04 1.22 -24.75
CA MET A 91 -11.33 -0.19 -25.05
C MET A 91 -10.26 -1.11 -24.46
N VAL A 92 -10.72 -2.14 -23.76
CA VAL A 92 -9.89 -3.18 -23.15
C VAL A 92 -9.58 -4.27 -24.18
N GLY A 93 -8.30 -4.63 -24.33
CA GLY A 93 -7.83 -5.72 -25.18
C GLY A 93 -7.42 -5.32 -26.60
N SER A 94 -7.13 -6.31 -27.44
CA SER A 94 -6.52 -6.16 -28.77
C SER A 94 -7.44 -5.63 -29.87
N ASN A 95 -8.72 -5.39 -29.55
CA ASN A 95 -9.75 -5.01 -30.54
C ASN A 95 -9.81 -3.51 -30.82
N CYS A 96 -8.93 -2.71 -30.21
CA CYS A 96 -8.87 -1.28 -30.46
C CYS A 96 -8.43 -0.98 -31.91
N SER A 97 -9.25 -0.24 -32.66
CA SER A 97 -8.92 0.30 -33.99
C SER A 97 -8.41 1.74 -33.97
N CYS A 98 -8.34 2.39 -32.80
CA CYS A 98 -8.03 3.81 -32.64
C CYS A 98 -6.61 4.20 -33.15
N ARG A 99 -5.73 3.22 -33.44
CA ARG A 99 -4.43 3.40 -34.12
C ARG A 99 -4.23 2.56 -35.39
N ARG A 100 -5.29 2.04 -36.02
CA ARG A 100 -5.22 1.49 -37.39
C ARG A 100 -5.40 2.62 -38.41
N VAL A 101 -4.42 3.51 -38.48
CA VAL A 101 -4.12 4.40 -39.62
C VAL A 101 -2.61 4.58 -39.69
#